data_AF-A0A2V6WCS2-F1
#
_entry.id   AF-A0A2V6WCS2-F1
#
_cell.length_a   1.000
_cell.length_b   1.000
_cell.length_c   1.000
_cell.angle_alpha   90.00
_cell.angle_beta   90.00
_cell.angle_gamma   90.00
#
_symmetry.space_group_name_H-M   'P 1'
#
loop_
_entity.id
_entity.type
_entity.pdbx_description
1 polymer ?
#
loop_
_entity_poly.entity_id
_entity_poly.type
_entity_poly.pdbx_seq_one_letter_code
_entity_poly.pdbx_strand_id
1 'polypeptide(L)'
;MLVTIIVAALVAAAVARAQLVPPSSLARDPGARGGAAGAGDPLIGLTTGELAFFQAGQDQFTEVEGLSVGLGPRFNLDSCGGCHSQPAVGGTSPAVNPQVDVATKNGALNFVPSFVRRDGPIREARFRYRTDGGGLDGGVHDLFVISGRDDGDANARGCSIQQENFDALMFVPISNVRNIIFRIPTPVFGAGLIEEIPDAAIRANAKVNAAQKAALGIGGRPHVFNFNGNDGTVAR
;
A
#
# COMPACT_ATOMS: atom_id res chain seq x y z
N MET A 1 55.36 -13.04 36.19
CA MET A 1 54.95 -11.66 35.79
C MET A 1 55.06 -11.35 34.29
N LEU A 2 55.58 -12.25 33.43
CA LEU A 2 55.62 -12.01 31.98
C LEU A 2 54.49 -12.71 31.20
N VAL A 3 53.93 -13.81 31.73
CA VAL A 3 52.90 -14.62 31.05
C VAL A 3 51.51 -13.98 31.11
N THR A 4 51.23 -13.17 32.14
CA THR A 4 49.97 -12.43 32.29
C THR A 4 49.84 -11.21 31.36
N ILE A 5 50.94 -10.73 30.77
CA ILE A 5 50.93 -9.56 29.87
C ILE A 5 50.61 -9.98 28.42
N ILE A 6 50.97 -11.20 28.02
CA ILE A 6 50.77 -11.68 26.64
C ILE A 6 49.30 -12.04 26.37
N VAL A 7 48.57 -12.55 27.37
CA VAL A 7 47.13 -12.86 27.23
C VAL A 7 46.29 -11.59 27.14
N ALA A 8 46.66 -10.52 27.86
CA ALA A 8 45.99 -9.22 27.76
C ALA A 8 46.19 -8.55 26.38
N ALA A 9 47.34 -8.76 25.73
CA ALA A 9 47.61 -8.24 24.38
C ALA A 9 46.83 -8.99 23.28
N LEU A 10 46.57 -10.28 23.44
CA LEU A 10 45.77 -11.07 22.49
C LEU A 10 44.26 -10.85 22.63
N VAL A 11 43.77 -10.46 23.82
CA VAL A 11 42.36 -10.06 24.01
C VAL A 11 42.12 -8.63 23.49
N ALA A 12 43.11 -7.73 23.57
CA ALA A 12 43.00 -6.38 23.00
C ALA A 12 42.99 -6.36 21.46
N ALA A 13 43.62 -7.35 20.80
CA ALA A 13 43.60 -7.46 19.34
C ALA A 13 42.29 -8.05 18.77
N ALA A 14 41.43 -8.63 19.60
CA ALA A 14 40.13 -9.18 19.18
C ALA A 14 38.97 -8.15 19.24
N VAL A 15 39.20 -6.96 19.81
CA VAL A 15 38.13 -5.94 20.03
C VAL A 15 38.20 -4.77 19.04
N ALA A 16 39.21 -4.72 18.16
CA ALA A 16 39.39 -3.62 17.19
C ALA A 16 39.20 -4.05 15.72
N ARG A 17 38.27 -4.96 15.44
CA ARG A 17 37.63 -5.04 14.13
C ARG A 17 36.19 -4.56 14.25
N ALA A 18 36.04 -3.31 14.70
CA ALA A 18 34.95 -2.50 14.19
C ALA A 18 35.15 -2.47 12.68
N GLN A 19 34.43 -3.34 11.97
CA GLN A 19 34.25 -3.18 10.54
C GLN A 19 33.72 -1.76 10.40
N LEU A 20 34.58 -0.85 9.97
CA LEU A 20 34.19 0.42 9.40
C LEU A 20 33.31 0.01 8.22
N VAL A 21 32.01 -0.12 8.50
CA VAL A 21 31.01 -0.13 7.45
C VAL A 21 31.28 1.16 6.71
N PRO A 22 31.80 1.10 5.47
CA PRO A 22 32.06 2.31 4.72
C PRO A 22 30.77 3.13 4.75
N PRO A 23 30.85 4.46 4.96
CA PRO A 23 29.66 5.30 5.03
C PRO A 23 28.79 4.91 3.83
N SER A 24 27.60 4.40 4.14
CA SER A 24 26.63 3.93 3.17
C SER A 24 26.61 4.97 2.06
N SER A 25 26.91 4.55 0.82
CA SER A 25 26.72 5.38 -0.36
C SER A 25 25.41 6.13 -0.16
N LEU A 26 25.44 7.47 -0.17
CA LEU A 26 24.23 8.29 -0.06
C LEU A 26 23.15 7.62 -0.90
N ALA A 27 22.13 7.08 -0.25
CA ALA A 27 21.13 6.28 -0.93
C ALA A 27 20.49 7.19 -1.98
N ARG A 28 20.84 6.94 -3.26
CA ARG A 28 20.32 7.70 -4.38
C ARG A 28 19.28 6.84 -5.03
N ASP A 29 18.03 7.25 -4.87
CA ASP A 29 16.92 6.64 -5.60
C ASP A 29 17.16 6.85 -7.11
N PRO A 30 17.33 5.79 -7.91
CA PRO A 30 17.48 5.91 -9.35
C PRO A 30 16.19 6.39 -10.05
N GLY A 31 15.09 6.55 -9.30
CA GLY A 31 13.77 6.84 -9.82
C GLY A 31 13.04 5.56 -10.22
N ALA A 32 11.84 5.72 -10.80
CA ALA A 32 11.04 4.60 -11.27
C ALA A 32 11.82 3.75 -12.29
N ARG A 33 11.77 2.42 -12.11
CA ARG A 33 12.37 1.48 -13.06
C ARG A 33 11.70 1.64 -14.43
N GLY A 34 12.47 1.99 -15.45
CA GLY A 34 12.03 1.93 -16.85
C GLY A 34 12.14 0.53 -17.45
N GLY A 35 11.62 0.36 -18.67
CA GLY A 35 11.65 -0.92 -19.40
C GLY A 35 10.40 -1.77 -19.20
N ALA A 36 10.43 -2.99 -19.73
CA ALA A 36 9.32 -3.93 -19.62
C ALA A 36 9.10 -4.36 -18.16
N ALA A 37 7.89 -4.84 -17.85
CA ALA A 37 7.61 -5.44 -16.56
C ALA A 37 8.53 -6.64 -16.30
N GLY A 38 9.06 -6.72 -15.09
CA GLY A 38 9.83 -7.87 -14.61
C GLY A 38 9.13 -8.62 -13.47
N ALA A 39 7.85 -8.33 -13.27
CA ALA A 39 6.97 -8.88 -12.25
C ALA A 39 5.51 -8.78 -12.72
N GLY A 40 4.60 -9.50 -12.06
CA GLY A 40 3.17 -9.56 -12.40
C GLY A 40 2.75 -10.87 -13.06
N ASP A 41 3.71 -11.64 -13.56
CA ASP A 41 3.49 -12.99 -14.08
C ASP A 41 3.45 -14.04 -12.97
N PRO A 42 2.81 -15.20 -13.21
CA PRO A 42 2.88 -16.34 -12.31
C PRO A 42 4.33 -16.83 -12.15
N LEU A 43 4.62 -17.47 -11.01
CA LEU A 43 5.93 -18.10 -10.79
C LEU A 43 6.20 -19.19 -11.84
N ILE A 44 7.47 -19.39 -12.17
CA ILE A 44 7.88 -20.48 -13.07
C ILE A 44 7.71 -21.82 -12.33
N GLY A 45 7.12 -22.80 -13.03
CA GLY A 45 7.01 -24.18 -12.53
C GLY A 45 5.74 -24.49 -11.73
N LEU A 46 4.72 -23.63 -11.77
CA LEU A 46 3.40 -23.92 -11.18
C LEU A 46 2.79 -25.19 -11.80
N THR A 47 2.12 -25.96 -10.96
CA THR A 47 1.21 -27.03 -11.41
C THR A 47 0.04 -26.43 -12.20
N THR A 48 -0.68 -27.26 -12.95
CA THR A 48 -1.88 -26.83 -13.69
C THR A 48 -2.93 -26.18 -12.78
N GLY A 49 -3.11 -26.72 -11.56
CA GLY A 49 -4.06 -26.17 -10.60
C GLY A 49 -3.65 -24.80 -10.06
N GLU A 50 -2.37 -24.63 -9.71
CA GLU A 50 -1.85 -23.34 -9.22
C GLU A 50 -1.88 -22.26 -10.30
N LEU A 51 -1.56 -22.62 -11.56
CA LEU A 51 -1.66 -21.68 -12.67
C LEU A 51 -3.11 -21.25 -12.91
N ALA A 52 -4.07 -22.19 -12.87
CA ALA A 52 -5.48 -21.87 -13.00
C ALA A 52 -5.98 -20.98 -11.85
N PHE A 53 -5.53 -21.23 -10.62
CA PHE A 53 -5.84 -20.40 -9.46
C PHE A 53 -5.27 -18.98 -9.60
N PHE A 54 -4.02 -18.86 -10.05
CA PHE A 54 -3.41 -17.56 -10.35
C PHE A 54 -4.21 -16.78 -11.40
N GLN A 55 -4.59 -17.44 -12.50
CA GLN A 55 -5.34 -16.79 -13.58
C GLN A 55 -6.71 -16.31 -13.09
N ALA A 56 -7.45 -17.17 -12.36
CA ALA A 56 -8.74 -16.78 -11.80
C ALA A 56 -8.62 -15.58 -10.85
N GLY A 57 -7.57 -15.54 -10.02
CA GLY A 57 -7.29 -14.40 -9.16
C GLY A 57 -6.94 -13.13 -9.93
N GLN A 58 -6.18 -13.25 -11.02
CA GLN A 58 -5.87 -12.12 -11.90
C GLN A 58 -7.11 -11.59 -12.63
N ASP A 59 -7.99 -12.48 -13.09
CA ASP A 59 -9.25 -12.12 -13.72
C ASP A 59 -10.15 -11.35 -12.72
N GLN A 60 -10.31 -11.87 -11.50
CA GLN A 60 -11.06 -11.18 -10.44
C GLN A 60 -10.42 -9.84 -10.06
N PHE A 61 -9.09 -9.79 -9.95
CA PHE A 61 -8.38 -8.55 -9.60
C PHE A 61 -8.53 -7.46 -10.67
N THR A 62 -8.75 -7.83 -11.93
CA THR A 62 -8.92 -6.89 -13.05
C THR A 62 -10.37 -6.65 -13.44
N GLU A 63 -11.30 -7.34 -12.78
CA GLU A 63 -12.73 -7.16 -12.99
C GLU A 63 -13.14 -5.70 -12.73
N VAL A 64 -14.09 -5.23 -13.53
CA VAL A 64 -14.71 -3.92 -13.35
C VAL A 64 -15.98 -4.11 -12.52
N GLU A 65 -15.98 -3.55 -11.32
CA GLU A 65 -17.09 -3.64 -10.38
C GLU A 65 -18.17 -2.60 -10.71
N GLY A 66 -19.30 -3.07 -11.20
CA GLY A 66 -20.51 -2.28 -11.41
C GLY A 66 -21.42 -2.22 -10.18
N LEU A 67 -22.52 -1.48 -10.33
CA LEU A 67 -23.54 -1.37 -9.27
C LEU A 67 -24.17 -2.71 -8.88
N SER A 68 -24.36 -3.62 -9.85
CA SER A 68 -25.02 -4.92 -9.64
C SER A 68 -24.16 -5.93 -8.87
N VAL A 69 -22.83 -5.80 -8.96
CA VAL A 69 -21.86 -6.72 -8.36
C VAL A 69 -21.23 -6.20 -7.06
N GLY A 70 -21.49 -4.94 -6.70
CA GLY A 70 -21.18 -4.43 -5.36
C GLY A 70 -20.10 -3.35 -5.27
N LEU A 71 -19.99 -2.45 -6.27
CA LEU A 71 -19.11 -1.27 -6.21
C LEU A 71 -19.24 -0.44 -4.91
N GLY A 72 -20.40 -0.53 -4.26
CA GLY A 72 -20.70 0.16 -3.02
C GLY A 72 -21.17 1.60 -3.23
N PRO A 73 -21.71 2.27 -2.19
CA PRO A 73 -22.19 3.64 -2.32
C PRO A 73 -21.08 4.65 -2.57
N ARG A 74 -19.86 4.36 -2.11
CA ARG A 74 -18.68 5.21 -2.24
C ARG A 74 -17.51 4.36 -2.71
N PHE A 75 -16.65 4.92 -3.57
CA PHE A 75 -15.54 4.19 -4.19
C PHE A 75 -14.41 5.14 -4.62
N ASN A 76 -13.18 4.62 -4.71
CA ASN A 76 -12.02 5.34 -5.27
C ASN A 76 -11.76 5.02 -6.74
N LEU A 77 -12.12 3.80 -7.15
CA LEU A 77 -12.09 3.28 -8.53
C LEU A 77 -13.01 2.05 -8.59
N ASP A 78 -13.35 1.61 -9.79
CA ASP A 78 -14.22 0.46 -10.04
C ASP A 78 -13.46 -0.79 -10.48
N SER A 79 -12.16 -0.90 -10.17
CA SER A 79 -11.36 -2.11 -10.40
C SER A 79 -10.05 -2.05 -9.59
N CYS A 80 -9.67 -3.15 -8.95
CA CYS A 80 -8.38 -3.24 -8.25
C CYS A 80 -7.21 -3.07 -9.23
N GLY A 81 -7.29 -3.73 -10.38
CA GLY A 81 -6.32 -3.65 -11.47
C GLY A 81 -6.21 -2.26 -12.08
N GLY A 82 -7.25 -1.43 -12.00
CA GLY A 82 -7.18 -0.03 -12.43
C GLY A 82 -6.18 0.78 -11.59
N CYS A 83 -6.12 0.53 -10.28
CA CYS A 83 -5.19 1.19 -9.36
C CYS A 83 -3.78 0.60 -9.36
N HIS A 84 -3.71 -0.72 -9.54
CA HIS A 84 -2.50 -1.51 -9.38
C HIS A 84 -2.07 -2.12 -10.72
N SER A 85 -1.60 -1.30 -11.66
CA SER A 85 -1.40 -1.72 -13.06
C SER A 85 -0.02 -1.44 -13.67
N GLN A 86 0.83 -0.61 -13.04
CA GLN A 86 2.12 -0.26 -13.62
C GLN A 86 3.30 -0.90 -12.86
N PRO A 87 4.22 -1.58 -13.55
CA PRO A 87 4.31 -1.78 -15.01
C PRO A 87 3.47 -2.95 -15.55
N ALA A 88 2.82 -3.72 -14.67
CA ALA A 88 1.91 -4.81 -14.98
C ALA A 88 0.81 -4.88 -13.89
N VAL A 89 -0.22 -5.69 -14.12
CA VAL A 89 -1.27 -5.97 -13.13
C VAL A 89 -0.66 -6.44 -11.81
N GLY A 90 -1.06 -5.81 -10.70
CA GLY A 90 -0.42 -5.94 -9.39
C GLY A 90 0.63 -4.86 -9.09
N GLY A 91 0.83 -3.90 -10.00
CA GLY A 91 1.77 -2.80 -9.88
C GLY A 91 1.27 -1.63 -9.01
N THR A 92 1.84 -0.45 -9.26
CA THR A 92 1.39 0.83 -8.68
C THR A 92 0.55 1.61 -9.71
N SER A 93 0.33 2.90 -9.44
CA SER A 93 -0.43 3.81 -10.31
C SER A 93 0.05 3.77 -11.77
N PRO A 94 -0.87 3.62 -12.75
CA PRO A 94 -0.57 3.84 -14.16
C PRO A 94 -0.21 5.28 -14.46
N ALA A 95 0.46 5.48 -15.60
CA ALA A 95 0.84 6.82 -16.07
C ALA A 95 -0.38 7.68 -16.43
N VAL A 96 -1.47 7.05 -16.86
CA VAL A 96 -2.77 7.70 -17.10
C VAL A 96 -3.68 7.36 -15.95
N ASN A 97 -4.10 8.37 -15.17
CA ASN A 97 -4.93 8.18 -13.99
C ASN A 97 -6.39 7.88 -14.37
N PRO A 98 -6.91 6.67 -14.09
CA PRO A 98 -8.28 6.28 -14.43
C PRO A 98 -9.34 6.95 -13.54
N GLN A 99 -8.95 7.53 -12.40
CA GLN A 99 -9.89 8.23 -11.52
C GLN A 99 -10.53 9.46 -12.19
N VAL A 100 -9.85 10.05 -13.19
CA VAL A 100 -10.41 11.18 -13.96
C VAL A 100 -11.64 10.74 -14.75
N ASP A 101 -11.59 9.56 -15.37
CA ASP A 101 -12.64 9.07 -16.24
C ASP A 101 -13.76 8.39 -15.44
N VAL A 102 -13.42 7.70 -14.34
CA VAL A 102 -14.42 7.02 -13.50
C VAL A 102 -15.38 7.98 -12.80
N ALA A 103 -14.96 9.22 -12.51
CA ALA A 103 -15.73 10.20 -11.76
C ALA A 103 -17.13 10.45 -12.37
N THR A 104 -17.20 10.50 -13.71
CA THR A 104 -18.44 10.77 -14.46
C THR A 104 -18.92 9.58 -15.29
N LYS A 105 -18.28 8.42 -15.11
CA LYS A 105 -18.62 7.18 -15.82
C LYS A 105 -20.11 6.88 -15.64
N ASN A 106 -20.75 6.51 -16.75
CA ASN A 106 -22.15 6.07 -16.76
C ASN A 106 -23.13 7.10 -16.15
N GLY A 107 -22.84 8.40 -16.31
CA GLY A 107 -23.72 9.48 -15.84
C GLY A 107 -23.60 9.81 -14.35
N ALA A 108 -22.59 9.28 -13.67
CA ALA A 108 -22.31 9.64 -12.28
C ALA A 108 -22.08 11.16 -12.13
N LEU A 109 -22.57 11.72 -11.02
CA LEU A 109 -22.61 13.17 -10.79
C LEU A 109 -21.39 13.73 -10.05
N ASN A 110 -20.30 12.96 -9.97
CA ASN A 110 -19.10 13.42 -9.27
C ASN A 110 -18.32 14.46 -10.06
N PHE A 111 -17.49 15.21 -9.34
CA PHE A 111 -16.45 16.05 -9.92
C PHE A 111 -15.08 15.43 -9.63
N VAL A 112 -14.09 15.73 -10.48
CA VAL A 112 -12.71 15.31 -10.25
C VAL A 112 -12.08 16.28 -9.24
N PRO A 113 -11.65 15.83 -8.03
CA PRO A 113 -10.97 16.71 -7.09
C PRO A 113 -9.70 17.32 -7.69
N SER A 114 -9.36 18.55 -7.30
CA SER A 114 -8.25 19.32 -7.91
C SER A 114 -6.86 18.66 -7.79
N PHE A 115 -6.68 17.73 -6.85
CA PHE A 115 -5.44 16.96 -6.70
C PHE A 115 -5.37 15.69 -7.55
N VAL A 116 -6.48 15.28 -8.18
CA VAL A 116 -6.52 14.18 -9.14
C VAL A 116 -6.27 14.77 -10.53
N ARG A 117 -5.20 14.31 -11.18
CA ARG A 117 -4.81 14.76 -12.52
C ARG A 117 -4.62 13.56 -13.43
N ARG A 118 -4.95 13.72 -14.72
CA ARG A 118 -4.85 12.65 -15.73
C ARG A 118 -3.43 12.12 -15.89
N ASP A 119 -2.43 12.99 -15.75
CA ASP A 119 -0.99 12.70 -15.77
C ASP A 119 -0.37 12.56 -14.36
N GLY A 120 -1.21 12.53 -13.33
CA GLY A 120 -0.80 12.37 -11.93
C GLY A 120 -0.93 10.94 -11.43
N PRO A 121 -0.36 10.62 -10.26
CA PRO A 121 -0.60 9.33 -9.62
C PRO A 121 -2.06 9.21 -9.18
N ILE A 122 -2.50 7.98 -8.97
CA ILE A 122 -3.75 7.69 -8.28
C ILE A 122 -3.64 8.14 -6.82
N ARG A 123 -4.73 8.69 -6.29
CA ARG A 123 -4.80 9.23 -4.94
C ARG A 123 -6.01 8.68 -4.21
N GLU A 124 -5.80 8.27 -2.97
CA GLU A 124 -6.87 8.17 -1.97
C GLU A 124 -6.68 9.26 -0.93
N ALA A 125 -7.79 9.80 -0.42
CA ALA A 125 -7.77 10.86 0.58
C ALA A 125 -7.96 10.25 1.98
N ARG A 126 -7.07 10.60 2.90
CA ARG A 126 -7.21 10.33 4.34
C ARG A 126 -7.45 11.64 5.06
N PHE A 127 -8.48 11.71 5.89
CA PHE A 127 -8.72 12.91 6.70
C PHE A 127 -7.97 12.83 8.01
N ARG A 128 -7.32 13.94 8.39
CA ARG A 128 -6.66 14.07 9.69
C ARG A 128 -7.68 14.37 10.79
N TYR A 129 -8.63 15.25 10.50
CA TYR A 129 -9.69 15.70 11.39
C TYR A 129 -11.05 15.50 10.74
N ARG A 130 -12.05 15.28 11.60
CA ARG A 130 -13.44 15.14 11.16
C ARG A 130 -13.97 16.50 10.72
N THR A 131 -14.79 16.50 9.68
CA THR A 131 -15.39 17.73 9.13
C THR A 131 -16.52 18.28 10.00
N ASP A 132 -17.08 17.47 10.91
CA ASP A 132 -18.11 17.84 11.89
C ASP A 132 -17.55 18.51 13.16
N GLY A 133 -16.22 18.70 13.25
CA GLY A 133 -15.56 19.25 14.44
C GLY A 133 -15.30 18.23 15.56
N GLY A 134 -15.60 16.95 15.34
CA GLY A 134 -15.46 15.86 16.33
C GLY A 134 -14.03 15.38 16.62
N GLY A 135 -12.99 16.18 16.33
CA GLY A 135 -11.59 15.82 16.60
C GLY A 135 -10.91 15.06 15.46
N LEU A 136 -10.05 14.09 15.79
CA LEU A 136 -9.29 13.30 14.80
C LEU A 136 -10.19 12.34 14.04
N ASP A 137 -9.94 12.19 12.73
CA ASP A 137 -10.65 11.25 11.85
C ASP A 137 -9.78 10.01 11.61
N GLY A 138 -8.71 10.16 10.84
CA GLY A 138 -7.77 9.09 10.55
C GLY A 138 -8.31 8.01 9.59
N GLY A 139 -9.52 8.13 9.07
CA GLY A 139 -10.10 7.26 8.05
C GLY A 139 -9.68 7.65 6.64
N VAL A 140 -9.75 6.67 5.73
CA VAL A 140 -9.74 6.91 4.28
C VAL A 140 -11.16 7.31 3.88
N HIS A 141 -11.28 8.33 3.03
CA HIS A 141 -12.55 8.85 2.51
C HIS A 141 -12.54 8.67 1.00
N ASP A 142 -13.49 7.88 0.52
CA ASP A 142 -13.60 7.52 -0.88
C ASP A 142 -13.94 8.74 -1.74
N LEU A 143 -13.26 8.86 -2.89
CA LEU A 143 -13.34 10.06 -3.71
C LEU A 143 -14.67 10.24 -4.43
N PHE A 144 -15.38 9.17 -4.75
CA PHE A 144 -16.57 9.20 -5.60
C PHE A 144 -17.75 8.50 -4.94
N VAL A 145 -18.94 8.87 -5.39
CA VAL A 145 -20.22 8.28 -5.01
C VAL A 145 -20.98 7.79 -6.24
N ILE A 146 -21.91 6.85 -6.03
CA ILE A 146 -22.69 6.26 -7.13
C ILE A 146 -23.86 7.13 -7.61
N SER A 147 -24.14 8.26 -6.97
CA SER A 147 -25.27 9.12 -7.31
C SER A 147 -25.33 9.48 -8.80
N GLY A 148 -26.46 9.15 -9.44
CA GLY A 148 -26.73 9.37 -10.87
C GLY A 148 -26.17 8.31 -11.83
N ARG A 149 -25.30 7.41 -11.36
CA ARG A 149 -24.72 6.34 -12.18
C ARG A 149 -25.80 5.34 -12.65
N ASP A 150 -25.73 4.91 -13.90
CA ASP A 150 -26.55 3.84 -14.46
C ASP A 150 -25.69 2.88 -15.32
N ASP A 151 -25.46 1.68 -14.82
CA ASP A 151 -24.67 0.65 -15.50
C ASP A 151 -25.53 -0.19 -16.48
N GLY A 152 -26.83 0.11 -16.59
CA GLY A 152 -27.79 -0.54 -17.48
C GLY A 152 -28.48 -1.75 -16.83
N ASP A 153 -27.72 -2.60 -16.14
CA ASP A 153 -28.22 -3.73 -15.35
C ASP A 153 -28.62 -3.35 -13.91
N ALA A 154 -28.04 -2.26 -13.39
CA ALA A 154 -28.41 -1.61 -12.14
C ALA A 154 -28.19 -0.09 -12.24
N ASN A 155 -28.99 0.69 -11.50
CA ASN A 155 -28.87 2.15 -11.50
C ASN A 155 -29.04 2.76 -10.11
N ALA A 156 -28.38 3.91 -9.93
CA ALA A 156 -28.35 4.70 -8.71
C ALA A 156 -28.91 6.11 -8.95
N ARG A 157 -29.86 6.27 -9.89
CA ARG A 157 -30.52 7.56 -10.17
C ARG A 157 -31.29 8.12 -8.97
N GLY A 158 -31.83 7.24 -8.13
CA GLY A 158 -32.51 7.60 -6.89
C GLY A 158 -31.57 7.83 -5.69
N CYS A 159 -30.26 7.64 -5.85
CA CYS A 159 -29.29 7.82 -4.77
C CYS A 159 -28.93 9.30 -4.62
N SER A 160 -29.01 9.81 -3.39
CA SER A 160 -28.80 11.24 -3.08
C SER A 160 -27.57 11.52 -2.21
N ILE A 161 -26.70 10.52 -2.00
CA ILE A 161 -25.45 10.74 -1.27
C ILE A 161 -24.58 11.75 -2.02
N GLN A 162 -23.84 12.55 -1.28
CA GLN A 162 -23.02 13.62 -1.84
C GLN A 162 -21.55 13.24 -1.75
N GLN A 163 -20.81 13.54 -2.81
CA GLN A 163 -19.36 13.53 -2.80
C GLN A 163 -18.85 14.56 -1.79
N GLU A 164 -17.81 14.23 -1.02
CA GLU A 164 -17.14 15.21 -0.18
C GLU A 164 -16.56 16.35 -1.02
N ASN A 165 -16.66 17.58 -0.51
CA ASN A 165 -15.98 18.72 -1.13
C ASN A 165 -14.49 18.70 -0.75
N PHE A 166 -13.75 17.82 -1.41
CA PHE A 166 -12.32 17.61 -1.19
C PHE A 166 -11.49 18.87 -1.44
N ASP A 167 -11.89 19.71 -2.40
CA ASP A 167 -11.20 20.96 -2.70
C ASP A 167 -11.30 21.94 -1.52
N ALA A 168 -12.49 22.11 -0.95
CA ALA A 168 -12.64 22.91 0.27
C ALA A 168 -11.75 22.41 1.41
N LEU A 169 -11.63 21.09 1.60
CA LEU A 169 -10.79 20.48 2.64
C LEU A 169 -9.28 20.53 2.34
N MET A 170 -8.91 20.77 1.08
CA MET A 170 -7.52 21.02 0.68
C MET A 170 -7.07 22.44 1.02
N PHE A 171 -7.98 23.41 0.91
CA PHE A 171 -7.67 24.83 1.05
C PHE A 171 -8.09 25.46 2.38
N VAL A 172 -9.08 24.88 3.09
CA VAL A 172 -9.51 25.34 4.41
C VAL A 172 -8.81 24.51 5.48
N PRO A 173 -7.83 25.07 6.21
CA PRO A 173 -7.14 24.33 7.25
C PRO A 173 -8.07 24.06 8.44
N ILE A 174 -8.06 22.82 8.94
CA ILE A 174 -8.64 22.49 10.25
C ILE A 174 -7.48 22.45 11.24
N SER A 175 -7.60 23.18 12.35
CA SER A 175 -6.52 23.28 13.34
C SER A 175 -5.17 23.71 12.75
N ASN A 176 -5.19 24.68 11.81
CA ASN A 176 -4.03 25.23 11.11
C ASN A 176 -3.24 24.25 10.22
N VAL A 177 -3.81 23.10 9.85
CA VAL A 177 -3.17 22.15 8.93
C VAL A 177 -4.11 21.74 7.80
N ARG A 178 -3.54 21.38 6.64
CA ARG A 178 -4.29 20.76 5.55
C ARG A 178 -4.90 19.46 6.06
N ASN A 179 -6.19 19.29 5.86
CA ASN A 179 -6.91 18.16 6.45
C ASN A 179 -6.69 16.84 5.68
N ILE A 180 -6.27 16.94 4.42
CA ILE A 180 -6.09 15.78 3.55
C ILE A 180 -4.64 15.31 3.55
N ILE A 181 -4.47 13.99 3.73
CA ILE A 181 -3.23 13.25 3.51
C ILE A 181 -3.48 12.28 2.37
N PHE A 182 -2.54 12.18 1.44
CA PHE A 182 -2.68 11.29 0.29
C PHE A 182 -2.06 9.92 0.53
N ARG A 183 -2.73 8.88 0.03
CA ARG A 183 -2.14 7.57 -0.22
C ARG A 183 -2.02 7.32 -1.72
N ILE A 184 -1.05 6.49 -2.09
CA ILE A 184 -0.88 5.99 -3.46
C ILE A 184 -0.94 4.47 -3.42
N PRO A 185 -1.46 3.82 -4.48
CA PRO A 185 -1.42 2.38 -4.62
C PRO A 185 0.00 1.85 -4.49
N THR A 186 0.22 0.89 -3.59
CA THR A 186 1.48 0.15 -3.49
C THR A 186 1.47 -1.03 -4.45
N PRO A 187 2.62 -1.48 -4.98
CA PRO A 187 2.65 -2.75 -5.69
C PRO A 187 2.24 -3.90 -4.76
N VAL A 188 1.46 -4.84 -5.29
CA VAL A 188 0.96 -6.04 -4.60
C VAL A 188 1.58 -7.33 -5.15
N PHE A 189 2.64 -7.22 -5.96
CA PHE A 189 3.38 -8.37 -6.46
C PHE A 189 3.84 -9.27 -5.30
N GLY A 190 3.40 -10.53 -5.33
CA GLY A 190 3.76 -11.51 -4.30
C GLY A 190 3.15 -11.26 -2.92
N ALA A 191 2.24 -10.28 -2.76
CA ALA A 191 1.59 -10.03 -1.47
C ALA A 191 0.88 -11.29 -0.95
N GLY A 192 0.19 -12.04 -1.82
CA GLY A 192 -0.43 -13.32 -1.46
C GLY A 192 0.57 -14.36 -0.89
N LEU A 193 1.83 -14.36 -1.34
CA LEU A 193 2.85 -15.25 -0.78
C LEU A 193 3.28 -14.83 0.64
N ILE A 194 3.24 -13.53 0.93
CA ILE A 194 3.49 -12.99 2.28
C ILE A 194 2.31 -13.30 3.19
N GLU A 195 1.08 -13.22 2.67
CA GLU A 195 -0.13 -13.62 3.37
C GLU A 195 -0.16 -15.11 3.73
N GLU A 196 0.46 -15.96 2.90
CA GLU A 196 0.55 -17.40 3.16
C GLU A 196 1.58 -17.76 4.23
N ILE A 197 2.46 -16.83 4.65
CA ILE A 197 3.43 -17.11 5.72
C ILE A 197 2.66 -17.28 7.05
N PRO A 198 2.75 -18.44 7.72
CA PRO A 198 2.02 -18.63 8.96
C PRO A 198 2.54 -17.71 10.06
N ASP A 199 1.60 -17.16 10.82
CA ASP A 199 1.80 -16.35 12.01
C ASP A 199 2.85 -16.96 12.99
N ALA A 200 2.79 -18.28 13.16
CA ALA A 200 3.75 -19.04 13.97
C ALA A 200 5.18 -19.01 13.40
N ALA A 201 5.33 -19.05 12.07
CA ALA A 201 6.61 -18.95 11.39
C ALA A 201 7.20 -17.55 11.54
N ILE A 202 6.37 -16.49 11.42
CA ILE A 202 6.79 -15.11 11.68
C ILE A 202 7.32 -14.97 13.11
N ARG A 203 6.58 -15.50 14.09
CA ARG A 203 6.97 -15.47 15.52
C ARG A 203 8.25 -16.25 15.81
N ALA A 204 8.43 -17.40 15.16
CA ALA A 204 9.65 -18.19 15.29
C ALA A 204 10.85 -17.42 14.71
N ASN A 205 10.74 -16.91 13.48
CA ASN A 205 11.81 -16.20 12.77
C ASN A 205 12.20 -14.86 13.42
N ALA A 206 11.25 -14.20 14.11
CA ALA A 206 11.53 -12.98 14.87
C ALA A 206 12.63 -13.19 15.93
N LYS A 207 12.76 -14.39 16.48
CA LYS A 207 13.75 -14.75 17.52
C LYS A 207 15.10 -15.23 16.96
N VAL A 208 15.18 -15.49 15.66
CA VAL A 208 16.38 -16.01 14.99
C VAL A 208 17.34 -14.85 14.61
N ASN A 209 18.63 -15.13 14.42
CA ASN A 209 19.63 -14.18 13.89
C ASN A 209 19.90 -12.92 14.74
N ALA A 210 19.81 -13.03 16.07
CA ALA A 210 19.98 -11.89 16.98
C ALA A 210 21.30 -11.12 16.76
N ALA A 211 22.42 -11.83 16.57
CA ALA A 211 23.72 -11.20 16.35
C ALA A 211 23.81 -10.43 15.02
N GLN A 212 23.23 -10.99 13.94
CA GLN A 212 23.19 -10.33 12.62
C GLN A 212 22.25 -9.11 12.64
N LYS A 213 21.09 -9.24 13.29
CA LYS A 213 20.16 -8.13 13.51
C LYS A 213 20.85 -6.99 14.26
N ALA A 214 21.53 -7.31 15.36
CA ALA A 214 22.30 -6.32 16.13
C ALA A 214 23.41 -5.66 15.28
N ALA A 215 24.15 -6.44 14.48
CA ALA A 215 25.19 -5.91 13.60
C ALA A 215 24.64 -4.95 12.51
N LEU A 216 23.40 -5.16 12.07
CA LEU A 216 22.70 -4.27 11.12
C LEU A 216 21.98 -3.10 11.82
N GLY A 217 22.11 -2.96 13.14
CA GLY A 217 21.38 -1.95 13.91
C GLY A 217 19.87 -2.23 14.02
N ILE A 218 19.41 -3.41 13.64
CA ILE A 218 18.03 -3.87 13.77
C ILE A 218 17.80 -4.24 15.23
N GLY A 219 17.31 -3.27 15.99
CA GLY A 219 16.94 -3.40 17.40
C GLY A 219 15.50 -2.95 17.68
N GLY A 220 15.07 -3.05 18.92
CA GLY A 220 13.69 -2.80 19.35
C GLY A 220 13.14 -3.97 20.15
N ARG A 221 11.94 -3.83 20.72
CA ARG A 221 11.24 -4.94 21.39
C ARG A 221 10.52 -5.77 20.32
N PRO A 222 10.98 -6.98 19.95
CA PRO A 222 10.29 -7.86 18.99
C PRO A 222 8.96 -8.42 19.55
N HIS A 223 8.52 -7.92 20.71
CA HIS A 223 7.44 -8.46 21.52
C HIS A 223 6.07 -7.84 21.20
N VAL A 224 6.01 -6.83 20.34
CA VAL A 224 4.75 -6.23 19.90
C VAL A 224 4.64 -6.43 18.40
N PHE A 225 4.29 -7.65 18.00
CA PHE A 225 3.63 -7.79 16.70
C PHE A 225 2.41 -6.87 16.74
N ASN A 226 2.26 -6.01 15.74
CA ASN A 226 0.98 -5.36 15.53
C ASN A 226 0.03 -6.44 15.06
N PHE A 227 -1.09 -6.59 15.75
CA PHE A 227 -2.13 -7.51 15.33
C PHE A 227 -3.20 -6.76 14.57
N ASN A 228 -3.66 -7.33 13.48
CA ASN A 228 -4.79 -6.81 12.74
C ASN A 228 -6.03 -6.88 13.64
N GLY A 229 -6.72 -5.76 13.81
CA GLY A 229 -7.90 -5.67 14.67
C GLY A 229 -9.10 -6.47 14.18
N ASN A 230 -9.10 -6.86 12.90
CA ASN A 230 -10.22 -7.59 12.28
C ASN A 230 -10.12 -9.11 12.49
N ASP A 231 -8.92 -9.68 12.45
CA ASP A 231 -8.72 -11.14 12.44
C ASP A 231 -7.68 -11.65 13.46
N GLY A 232 -7.00 -10.74 14.18
CA GLY A 232 -6.00 -11.09 15.19
C GLY A 232 -4.71 -11.69 14.64
N THR A 233 -4.48 -11.64 13.32
CA THR A 233 -3.23 -12.07 12.68
C THR A 233 -2.12 -11.03 12.85
N VAL A 234 -0.86 -11.41 12.66
CA VAL A 234 0.23 -10.43 12.59
C VAL A 234 -0.02 -9.54 11.38
N ALA A 235 -0.13 -8.23 11.60
CA ALA A 235 -0.31 -7.25 10.53
C ALA A 235 0.88 -7.29 9.56
N ARG A 236 0.56 -7.26 8.27
CA ARG A 236 1.49 -7.37 7.13
C ARG A 236 1.02 -6.46 5.99
#